data_AF-M5USH2-F1
#
_entry.id   AF-M5USH2-F1
#
_cell.length_a   1.000
_cell.length_b   1.000
_cell.length_c   1.000
_cell.angle_alpha   90.00
_cell.angle_beta   90.00
_cell.angle_gamma   90.00
#
_symmetry.space_group_name_H-M   'P 1'
#
loop_
_entity.id
_entity.type
_entity.pdbx_description
1 polymer ?
#
loop_
_entity_poly.entity_id
_entity_poly.type
_entity_poly.pdbx_seq_one_letter_code
_entity_poly.pdbx_strand_id
1 'polypeptide(L)'
;MRRTSIKSKDNDFKIKSLNEIAVLRSITIRKNLFYRNSPFDILPIMIILKALIVFEILIFGHLLLAQETIQKSESDLEEKVAEEVKKIRELSGISALRFFELPERHAEPILKLKEMGMVIIPFLLPYLSDTSETRAERVHHRGFRLYRRAVIVNEYIGYIINQIADHRFYLPGKTDEDNGISLGDDGLVDMDRIRSFQTLIANWYQKNKDKSLEERMLSDLQDGFDTNRFAAYYWLGESKLEKYRLPLENKIKELFKGDSGILKKSEMGDCVEALAKIGNPKSAKIVRKVTSHFSYGIYMTYRSEEEGNSPGYSNQISDLFQVYQALAKLGHKKEALVRLNELKKKYLEEMDGDTQKEFLENLKKAEKW
;
A
#
# COMPACT_ATOMS: atom_id res chain seq x y z
N MET A 1 -93.66 6.79 -49.55
CA MET A 1 -92.51 7.63 -49.13
C MET A 1 -91.21 6.94 -49.56
N ARG A 2 -90.44 7.66 -50.38
CA ARG A 2 -89.09 7.47 -50.96
C ARG A 2 -88.48 6.06 -51.12
N ARG A 3 -88.42 5.68 -52.41
CA ARG A 3 -87.56 4.70 -53.08
C ARG A 3 -86.13 5.24 -53.30
N THR A 4 -85.15 4.32 -53.29
CA THR A 4 -83.94 4.17 -54.15
C THR A 4 -82.99 5.39 -54.32
N SER A 5 -81.67 5.27 -54.50
CA SER A 5 -80.95 4.44 -55.48
C SER A 5 -79.44 4.61 -55.29
N ILE A 6 -78.71 3.58 -55.73
CA ILE A 6 -77.26 3.44 -55.90
C ILE A 6 -76.82 4.12 -57.21
N LYS A 7 -75.49 4.38 -57.33
CA LYS A 7 -74.64 4.62 -58.53
C LYS A 7 -74.59 6.07 -59.03
N SER A 8 -73.53 6.60 -59.64
CA SER A 8 -72.11 6.25 -59.84
C SER A 8 -71.41 7.49 -60.41
N LYS A 9 -70.07 7.54 -60.31
CA LYS A 9 -69.10 8.16 -61.24
C LYS A 9 -69.63 9.11 -62.33
N ASP A 10 -69.09 10.33 -62.41
CA ASP A 10 -68.05 10.66 -63.40
C ASP A 10 -67.58 12.13 -63.29
N ASN A 11 -66.26 12.27 -63.47
CA ASN A 11 -65.51 13.37 -64.09
C ASN A 11 -66.02 14.81 -63.99
N ASP A 12 -65.27 15.64 -63.26
CA ASP A 12 -65.17 17.06 -63.59
C ASP A 12 -63.69 17.51 -63.48
N PHE A 13 -62.97 17.33 -64.59
CA PHE A 13 -61.69 17.97 -64.85
C PHE A 13 -61.99 19.41 -65.26
N LYS A 14 -61.84 20.38 -64.34
CA LYS A 14 -61.88 21.81 -64.67
C LYS A 14 -60.61 22.53 -64.20
N ILE A 15 -59.67 22.58 -65.14
CA ILE A 15 -58.83 23.74 -65.52
C ILE A 15 -58.61 24.76 -64.39
N LYS A 16 -57.45 24.65 -63.71
CA LYS A 16 -56.93 25.73 -62.85
C LYS A 16 -56.79 27.01 -63.67
N SER A 17 -57.28 28.12 -63.12
CA SER A 17 -57.21 29.43 -63.79
C SER A 17 -55.75 29.81 -64.08
N LEU A 18 -55.52 30.53 -65.17
CA LEU A 18 -54.18 30.99 -65.60
C LEU A 18 -53.42 31.75 -64.49
N ASN A 19 -54.14 32.38 -63.55
CA ASN A 19 -53.56 33.05 -62.39
C ASN A 19 -52.97 32.10 -61.35
N GLU A 20 -53.58 30.93 -61.09
CA GLU A 20 -53.02 29.94 -60.16
C GLU A 20 -51.73 29.31 -60.70
N ILE A 21 -51.66 29.09 -62.01
CA ILE A 21 -50.47 28.57 -62.69
C ILE A 21 -49.33 29.59 -62.62
N ALA A 22 -49.63 30.90 -62.75
CA ALA A 22 -48.64 31.97 -62.63
C ALA A 22 -48.09 32.11 -61.19
N VAL A 23 -48.96 32.03 -60.18
CA VAL A 23 -48.55 32.07 -58.76
C VAL A 23 -47.69 30.87 -58.40
N LEU A 24 -48.10 29.66 -58.79
CA LEU A 24 -47.32 28.44 -58.57
C LEU A 24 -45.96 28.50 -59.28
N ARG A 25 -45.90 28.98 -60.54
CA ARG A 25 -44.62 29.19 -61.23
C ARG A 25 -43.72 30.19 -60.50
N SER A 26 -44.27 31.28 -59.95
CA SER A 26 -43.47 32.26 -59.19
C SER A 26 -42.90 31.68 -57.88
N ILE A 27 -43.68 30.84 -57.18
CA ILE A 27 -43.27 30.20 -55.93
C ILE A 27 -42.20 29.13 -56.22
N THR A 28 -42.35 28.37 -57.30
CA THR A 28 -41.35 27.39 -57.74
C THR A 28 -40.05 28.07 -58.17
N ILE A 29 -40.12 29.19 -58.89
CA ILE A 29 -38.92 29.97 -59.27
C ILE A 29 -38.22 30.53 -58.04
N ARG A 30 -38.95 31.06 -57.05
CA ARG A 30 -38.35 31.58 -55.80
C ARG A 30 -37.75 30.47 -54.93
N LYS A 31 -38.38 29.30 -54.82
CA LYS A 31 -37.80 28.14 -54.13
C LYS A 31 -36.52 27.65 -54.82
N ASN A 32 -36.53 27.54 -56.15
CA ASN A 32 -35.34 27.11 -56.90
C ASN A 32 -34.21 28.14 -56.83
N LEU A 33 -34.51 29.45 -56.73
CA LEU A 33 -33.48 30.47 -56.49
C LEU A 33 -32.89 30.39 -55.08
N PHE A 34 -33.69 30.07 -54.06
CA PHE A 34 -33.21 29.95 -52.68
C PHE A 34 -32.26 28.74 -52.50
N TYR A 35 -32.55 27.61 -53.15
CA TYR A 35 -31.65 26.46 -53.16
C TYR A 35 -30.42 26.66 -54.08
N ARG A 36 -30.49 27.55 -55.08
CA ARG A 36 -29.34 27.90 -55.93
C ARG A 36 -28.36 28.89 -55.28
N ASN A 37 -28.85 29.75 -54.37
CA ASN A 37 -28.07 30.86 -53.81
C ASN A 37 -27.83 30.74 -52.29
N SER A 38 -28.10 29.58 -51.67
CA SER A 38 -27.62 29.30 -50.30
C SER A 38 -26.11 29.06 -50.36
N PRO A 39 -25.27 29.86 -49.67
CA PRO A 39 -23.81 29.70 -49.71
C PRO A 39 -23.32 28.48 -48.92
N PHE A 40 -24.23 27.78 -48.23
CA PHE A 40 -23.94 26.56 -47.49
C PHE A 40 -24.51 25.37 -48.25
N ASP A 41 -23.59 24.59 -48.82
CA ASP A 41 -23.86 23.29 -49.36
C ASP A 41 -24.33 22.38 -48.20
N ILE A 42 -25.55 21.86 -48.25
CA ILE A 42 -26.14 21.07 -47.15
C ILE A 42 -25.55 19.65 -47.14
N LEU A 43 -25.02 19.20 -48.28
CA LEU A 43 -24.47 17.86 -48.47
C LEU A 43 -23.25 17.60 -47.57
N PRO A 44 -22.23 18.48 -47.52
CA PRO A 44 -21.09 18.32 -46.62
C PRO A 44 -21.49 18.29 -45.14
N ILE A 45 -22.44 19.13 -44.71
CA ILE A 45 -22.91 19.17 -43.33
C ILE A 45 -23.59 17.85 -42.95
N MET A 46 -24.44 17.30 -43.82
CA MET A 46 -25.10 16.01 -43.59
C MET A 46 -24.12 14.83 -43.58
N ILE A 47 -23.07 14.88 -44.42
CA ILE A 47 -22.01 13.86 -44.44
C ILE A 47 -21.21 13.90 -43.12
N ILE A 48 -20.83 15.09 -42.65
CA ILE A 48 -20.14 15.28 -41.37
C ILE A 48 -21.01 14.78 -40.22
N LEU A 49 -22.30 15.13 -40.20
CA LEU A 49 -23.22 14.69 -39.14
C LEU A 49 -23.36 13.16 -39.09
N LYS A 50 -23.47 12.50 -40.25
CA LYS A 50 -23.52 11.03 -40.33
C LYS A 50 -22.21 10.40 -39.88
N ALA A 51 -21.07 10.98 -40.25
CA ALA A 51 -19.75 10.51 -39.81
C ALA A 51 -19.59 10.63 -38.28
N LEU A 52 -20.06 11.73 -37.67
CA LEU A 52 -20.06 11.92 -36.22
C LEU A 52 -20.96 10.90 -35.51
N ILE A 53 -22.18 10.65 -36.00
CA ILE A 53 -23.08 9.64 -35.42
C ILE A 53 -22.45 8.23 -35.51
N VAL A 54 -21.86 7.87 -36.65
CA VAL A 54 -21.17 6.58 -36.80
C VAL A 54 -19.97 6.48 -35.85
N PHE A 55 -19.21 7.56 -35.69
CA PHE A 55 -18.07 7.61 -34.78
C PHE A 55 -18.51 7.46 -33.30
N GLU A 56 -19.58 8.11 -32.88
CA GLU A 56 -20.16 7.95 -31.54
C GLU A 56 -20.65 6.53 -31.27
N ILE A 57 -21.34 5.91 -32.24
CA ILE A 57 -21.79 4.52 -32.14
C ILE A 57 -20.60 3.56 -32.02
N LEU A 58 -19.53 3.81 -32.78
CA LEU A 58 -18.30 3.00 -32.71
C LEU A 58 -17.62 3.15 -31.35
N ILE A 59 -17.49 4.37 -30.81
CA ILE A 59 -16.93 4.60 -29.47
C ILE A 59 -17.77 3.89 -28.41
N PHE A 60 -19.10 4.03 -28.46
CA PHE A 60 -20.00 3.42 -27.49
C PHE A 60 -19.98 1.89 -27.56
N GLY A 61 -19.91 1.32 -28.77
CA GLY A 61 -19.74 -0.12 -28.97
C GLY A 61 -18.43 -0.65 -28.39
N HIS A 62 -17.32 0.07 -28.57
CA HIS A 62 -16.03 -0.31 -27.96
C HIS A 62 -16.07 -0.21 -26.43
N LEU A 63 -16.75 0.80 -25.89
CA LEU A 63 -16.90 0.97 -24.44
C LEU A 63 -17.72 -0.17 -23.81
N LEU A 64 -18.83 -0.57 -24.46
CA LEU A 64 -19.65 -1.71 -24.03
C LEU A 64 -18.87 -3.02 -24.05
N LEU A 65 -18.14 -3.29 -25.14
CA LEU A 65 -17.31 -4.51 -25.25
C LEU A 65 -16.18 -4.52 -24.21
N ALA A 66 -15.56 -3.37 -23.94
CA ALA A 66 -14.56 -3.25 -22.89
C ALA A 66 -15.15 -3.54 -21.51
N GLN A 67 -16.35 -3.01 -21.21
CA GLN A 67 -17.04 -3.26 -19.95
C GLN A 67 -17.41 -4.74 -19.77
N GLU A 68 -17.94 -5.40 -20.81
CA GLU A 68 -18.25 -6.83 -20.77
C GLU A 68 -17.00 -7.68 -20.57
N THR A 69 -15.89 -7.32 -21.23
CA THR A 69 -14.60 -8.00 -21.08
C THR A 69 -14.05 -7.85 -19.66
N ILE A 70 -14.14 -6.66 -19.07
CA ILE A 70 -13.71 -6.40 -17.68
C ILE A 70 -14.54 -7.25 -16.72
N GLN A 71 -15.88 -7.22 -16.83
CA GLN A 71 -16.77 -7.99 -15.95
C GLN A 71 -16.50 -9.49 -16.02
N LYS A 72 -16.29 -10.03 -17.23
CA LYS A 72 -15.92 -11.43 -17.40
C LYS A 72 -14.59 -11.76 -16.71
N SER A 73 -13.59 -10.89 -16.89
CA SER A 73 -12.28 -11.10 -16.27
C SER A 73 -12.33 -11.03 -14.73
N GLU A 74 -13.17 -10.17 -14.15
CA GLU A 74 -13.40 -10.10 -12.70
C GLU A 74 -14.11 -11.36 -12.18
N SER A 75 -15.14 -11.84 -12.88
CA SER A 75 -15.83 -13.09 -12.54
C SER A 75 -14.90 -14.30 -12.58
N ASP A 76 -14.07 -14.41 -13.62
CA ASP A 76 -13.09 -15.49 -13.74
C ASP A 76 -12.05 -15.45 -12.60
N LEU A 77 -11.71 -14.25 -12.12
CA LEU A 77 -10.78 -14.06 -11.01
C LEU A 77 -11.43 -14.41 -9.67
N GLU A 78 -12.68 -13.98 -9.45
CA GLU A 78 -13.46 -14.33 -8.26
C GLU A 78 -13.61 -15.84 -8.11
N GLU A 79 -13.95 -16.55 -9.19
CA GLU A 79 -14.07 -18.01 -9.20
C GLU A 79 -12.75 -18.68 -8.82
N LYS A 80 -11.63 -18.27 -9.42
CA LYS A 80 -10.30 -18.79 -9.07
C LYS A 80 -9.93 -18.54 -7.62
N VAL A 81 -10.20 -17.34 -7.09
CA VAL A 81 -9.96 -17.02 -5.68
C VAL A 81 -10.80 -17.93 -4.78
N ALA A 82 -12.08 -18.12 -5.11
CA ALA A 82 -12.98 -18.97 -4.34
C ALA A 82 -12.52 -20.45 -4.32
N GLU A 83 -12.06 -20.97 -5.45
CA GLU A 83 -11.51 -22.32 -5.55
C GLU A 83 -10.27 -22.52 -4.66
N GLU A 84 -9.32 -21.58 -4.68
CA GLU A 84 -8.10 -21.70 -3.87
C GLU A 84 -8.40 -21.50 -2.38
N VAL A 85 -9.32 -20.61 -2.00
CA VAL A 85 -9.77 -20.46 -0.60
C VAL A 85 -10.49 -21.72 -0.11
N LYS A 86 -11.26 -22.41 -0.96
CA LYS A 86 -11.85 -23.70 -0.60
C LYS A 86 -10.78 -24.73 -0.24
N LYS A 87 -9.65 -24.76 -0.97
CA LYS A 87 -8.51 -25.65 -0.65
C LYS A 87 -7.80 -25.23 0.63
N ILE A 88 -7.76 -23.94 0.97
CA ILE A 88 -7.23 -23.45 2.26
C ILE A 88 -7.98 -24.07 3.45
N ARG A 89 -9.30 -24.24 3.35
CA ARG A 89 -10.11 -24.89 4.40
C ARG A 89 -9.66 -26.32 4.71
N GLU A 90 -9.11 -26.99 3.71
CA GLU A 90 -8.67 -28.38 3.78
C GLU A 90 -7.22 -28.51 4.26
N LEU A 91 -6.49 -27.41 4.40
CA LEU A 91 -5.12 -27.43 4.92
C LEU A 91 -5.08 -28.07 6.30
N SER A 92 -4.04 -28.87 6.49
CA SER A 92 -3.77 -29.61 7.71
C SER A 92 -2.32 -29.45 8.11
N GLY A 93 -1.98 -29.74 9.35
CA GLY A 93 -0.61 -29.66 9.84
C GLY A 93 -0.55 -29.05 11.21
N ILE A 94 0.63 -29.06 11.81
CA ILE A 94 0.85 -28.53 13.16
C ILE A 94 1.99 -27.53 13.09
N SER A 95 1.80 -26.37 13.71
CA SER A 95 2.84 -25.33 13.73
C SER A 95 4.11 -25.86 14.40
N ALA A 96 5.28 -25.48 13.90
CA ALA A 96 6.55 -25.82 14.55
C ALA A 96 6.51 -25.42 16.04
N LEU A 97 6.93 -26.35 16.91
CA LEU A 97 6.67 -26.39 18.36
C LEU A 97 6.96 -25.09 19.15
N ARG A 98 7.78 -24.19 18.61
CA ARG A 98 8.30 -22.98 19.29
C ARG A 98 7.95 -21.65 18.63
N PHE A 99 7.33 -21.65 17.46
CA PHE A 99 7.22 -20.42 16.65
C PHE A 99 5.79 -19.93 16.46
N PHE A 100 4.78 -20.68 16.92
CA PHE A 100 3.35 -20.32 16.80
C PHE A 100 2.96 -19.88 15.37
N GLU A 101 3.64 -20.46 14.38
CA GLU A 101 3.48 -20.07 12.99
C GLU A 101 2.19 -20.63 12.41
N LEU A 102 1.70 -20.01 11.33
CA LEU A 102 0.67 -20.66 10.53
C LEU A 102 1.29 -21.93 9.92
N PRO A 103 0.69 -23.12 10.09
CA PRO A 103 1.12 -24.31 9.39
C PRO A 103 1.04 -24.10 7.87
N GLU A 104 1.83 -24.83 7.09
CA GLU A 104 1.67 -24.90 5.63
C GLU A 104 1.64 -23.53 4.90
N ARG A 105 2.34 -22.50 5.40
CA ARG A 105 2.43 -21.14 4.78
C ARG A 105 2.92 -21.13 3.32
N HIS A 106 3.49 -22.23 2.86
CA HIS A 106 4.02 -22.45 1.52
C HIS A 106 3.22 -23.46 0.71
N ALA A 107 2.02 -23.84 1.17
CA ALA A 107 1.14 -24.71 0.42
C ALA A 107 0.70 -24.08 -0.91
N GLU A 108 0.49 -24.94 -1.90
CA GLU A 108 0.11 -24.56 -3.27
C GLU A 108 -1.04 -23.52 -3.35
N PRO A 109 -2.18 -23.66 -2.65
CA PRO A 109 -3.26 -22.66 -2.76
C PRO A 109 -2.84 -21.27 -2.26
N ILE A 110 -1.98 -21.20 -1.25
CA ILE A 110 -1.45 -19.93 -0.72
C ILE A 110 -0.50 -19.29 -1.74
N LEU A 111 0.38 -20.09 -2.36
CA LEU A 111 1.32 -19.62 -3.37
C LEU A 111 0.57 -19.10 -4.62
N LYS A 112 -0.43 -19.84 -5.09
CA LYS A 112 -1.27 -19.43 -6.23
C LYS A 112 -1.96 -18.09 -5.98
N LEU A 113 -2.55 -17.88 -4.80
CA LEU A 113 -3.17 -16.60 -4.46
C LEU A 113 -2.13 -15.47 -4.41
N LYS A 114 -0.94 -15.72 -3.86
CA LYS A 114 0.16 -14.73 -3.86
C LYS A 114 0.61 -14.37 -5.27
N GLU A 115 0.71 -15.34 -6.17
CA GLU A 115 1.10 -15.13 -7.57
C GLU A 115 0.09 -14.30 -8.35
N MET A 116 -1.21 -14.37 -8.02
CA MET A 116 -2.22 -13.50 -8.60
C MET A 116 -2.03 -12.03 -8.21
N GLY A 117 -1.33 -11.74 -7.11
CA GLY A 117 -0.89 -10.39 -6.73
C GLY A 117 -2.02 -9.48 -6.22
N MET A 118 -1.76 -8.17 -6.19
CA MET A 118 -2.63 -7.21 -5.50
C MET A 118 -4.07 -7.15 -6.03
N VAL A 119 -4.29 -7.50 -7.30
CA VAL A 119 -5.62 -7.44 -7.94
C VAL A 119 -6.65 -8.34 -7.24
N ILE A 120 -6.22 -9.38 -6.52
CA ILE A 120 -7.15 -10.27 -5.82
C ILE A 120 -7.54 -9.80 -4.41
N ILE A 121 -6.90 -8.76 -3.87
CA ILE A 121 -7.20 -8.27 -2.51
C ILE A 121 -8.71 -8.02 -2.30
N PRO A 122 -9.44 -7.33 -3.20
CA PRO A 122 -10.89 -7.13 -3.05
C PRO A 122 -11.69 -8.43 -2.92
N PHE A 123 -11.31 -9.47 -3.66
CA PHE A 123 -11.98 -10.78 -3.66
C PHE A 123 -11.63 -11.61 -2.42
N LEU A 124 -10.52 -11.31 -1.76
CA LEU A 124 -10.14 -11.93 -0.48
C LEU A 124 -10.85 -11.30 0.73
N LEU A 125 -11.28 -10.04 0.65
CA LEU A 125 -11.89 -9.32 1.78
C LEU A 125 -13.09 -10.03 2.41
N PRO A 126 -14.06 -10.60 1.65
CA PRO A 126 -15.20 -11.30 2.23
C PRO A 126 -14.77 -12.51 3.09
N TYR A 127 -13.67 -13.17 2.73
CA TYR A 127 -13.17 -14.34 3.46
C TYR A 127 -12.51 -14.00 4.80
N LEU A 128 -12.29 -12.72 5.13
CA LEU A 128 -11.94 -12.33 6.49
C LEU A 128 -13.08 -12.63 7.50
N SER A 129 -14.32 -12.74 7.01
CA SER A 129 -15.47 -13.18 7.81
C SER A 129 -15.60 -14.71 7.89
N ASP A 130 -14.75 -15.48 7.21
CA ASP A 130 -14.76 -16.94 7.28
C ASP A 130 -14.01 -17.42 8.53
N THR A 131 -14.78 -17.70 9.58
CA THR A 131 -14.28 -18.22 10.87
C THR A 131 -14.27 -19.75 10.93
N SER A 132 -14.50 -20.44 9.81
CA SER A 132 -14.47 -21.89 9.77
C SER A 132 -13.10 -22.42 10.20
N GLU A 133 -13.08 -23.48 10.99
CA GLU A 133 -11.85 -24.16 11.36
C GLU A 133 -11.27 -24.93 10.17
N THR A 134 -9.96 -24.87 10.03
CA THR A 134 -9.19 -25.74 9.14
C THR A 134 -8.78 -27.01 9.88
N ARG A 135 -8.14 -27.96 9.19
CA ARG A 135 -7.53 -29.15 9.85
C ARG A 135 -6.13 -28.85 10.41
N ALA A 136 -5.68 -27.59 10.34
CA ALA A 136 -4.39 -27.17 10.82
C ALA A 136 -4.48 -26.71 12.29
N GLU A 137 -3.47 -27.02 13.08
CA GLU A 137 -3.38 -26.66 14.50
C GLU A 137 -2.18 -25.76 14.78
N ARG A 138 -2.42 -24.68 15.50
CA ARG A 138 -1.37 -23.85 16.11
C ARG A 138 -1.09 -24.33 17.54
N VAL A 139 0.18 -24.45 17.86
CA VAL A 139 0.69 -24.93 19.14
C VAL A 139 1.48 -23.82 19.81
N HIS A 140 1.00 -23.37 20.96
CA HIS A 140 1.69 -22.40 21.80
C HIS A 140 2.24 -23.08 23.05
N HIS A 141 3.54 -22.88 23.33
CA HIS A 141 4.14 -23.26 24.60
C HIS A 141 4.14 -22.04 25.53
N ARG A 142 3.31 -22.07 26.57
CA ARG A 142 3.39 -21.10 27.67
C ARG A 142 3.90 -21.81 28.92
N GLY A 143 5.22 -21.83 29.09
CA GLY A 143 5.88 -22.62 30.13
C GLY A 143 5.70 -24.13 29.90
N PHE A 144 5.21 -24.85 30.91
CA PHE A 144 4.94 -26.30 30.84
C PHE A 144 3.59 -26.67 30.19
N ARG A 145 2.78 -25.68 29.78
CA ARG A 145 1.45 -25.93 29.21
C ARG A 145 1.49 -25.85 27.69
N LEU A 146 1.00 -26.92 27.06
CA LEU A 146 0.77 -27.02 25.62
C LEU A 146 -0.65 -26.52 25.33
N TYR A 147 -0.78 -25.39 24.65
CA TYR A 147 -2.07 -24.94 24.12
C TYR A 147 -2.13 -25.28 22.63
N ARG A 148 -3.19 -25.97 22.22
CA ARG A 148 -3.50 -26.24 20.81
C ARG A 148 -4.79 -25.55 20.44
N ARG A 149 -4.81 -24.94 19.26
CA ARG A 149 -6.01 -24.32 18.69
C ARG A 149 -6.07 -24.63 17.20
N ALA A 150 -7.25 -25.00 16.71
CA ALA A 150 -7.49 -25.04 15.28
C ALA A 150 -7.27 -23.64 14.67
N VAL A 151 -6.60 -23.60 13.52
CA VAL A 151 -6.45 -22.37 12.75
C VAL A 151 -7.74 -22.13 11.99
N ILE A 152 -8.26 -20.90 12.04
CA ILE A 152 -9.43 -20.53 11.25
C ILE A 152 -9.03 -19.93 9.90
N VAL A 153 -9.90 -20.06 8.90
CA VAL A 153 -9.62 -19.65 7.52
C VAL A 153 -9.14 -18.20 7.43
N ASN A 154 -9.80 -17.28 8.14
CA ASN A 154 -9.43 -15.87 8.06
C ASN A 154 -8.01 -15.53 8.56
N GLU A 155 -7.34 -16.39 9.33
CA GLU A 155 -5.92 -16.21 9.67
C GLU A 155 -5.05 -16.35 8.43
N TYR A 156 -5.32 -17.39 7.62
CA TYR A 156 -4.63 -17.58 6.34
C TYR A 156 -4.93 -16.45 5.37
N ILE A 157 -6.20 -16.01 5.30
CA ILE A 157 -6.59 -14.88 4.44
C ILE A 157 -5.86 -13.60 4.86
N GLY A 158 -5.84 -13.29 6.16
CA GLY A 158 -5.11 -12.14 6.69
C GLY A 158 -3.61 -12.20 6.38
N TYR A 159 -3.00 -13.38 6.57
CA TYR A 159 -1.61 -13.62 6.20
C TYR A 159 -1.37 -13.40 4.69
N ILE A 160 -2.21 -13.97 3.83
CA ILE A 160 -2.09 -13.81 2.37
C ILE A 160 -2.19 -12.35 1.96
N ILE A 161 -3.18 -11.61 2.50
CA ILE A 161 -3.35 -10.18 2.23
C ILE A 161 -2.10 -9.40 2.61
N ASN A 162 -1.54 -9.60 3.81
CA ASN A 162 -0.30 -8.92 4.22
C ASN A 162 0.86 -9.20 3.26
N GLN A 163 0.99 -10.45 2.78
CA GLN A 163 2.07 -10.87 1.89
C GLN A 163 1.92 -10.28 0.48
N ILE A 164 0.69 -10.26 -0.06
CA ILE A 164 0.40 -9.67 -1.36
C ILE A 164 0.62 -8.15 -1.33
N ALA A 165 0.21 -7.51 -0.23
CA ALA A 165 0.35 -6.08 -0.05
C ALA A 165 1.79 -5.63 0.20
N ASP A 166 2.67 -6.54 0.65
CA ASP A 166 3.97 -6.24 1.27
C ASP A 166 3.83 -5.16 2.36
N HIS A 167 2.80 -5.32 3.19
CA HIS A 167 2.37 -4.32 4.17
C HIS A 167 1.64 -5.03 5.32
N ARG A 168 1.95 -4.66 6.56
CA ARG A 168 1.26 -5.21 7.73
C ARG A 168 0.09 -4.33 8.13
N PHE A 169 -1.11 -4.87 8.03
CA PHE A 169 -2.31 -4.20 8.51
C PHE A 169 -2.42 -4.31 10.02
N TYR A 170 -2.59 -3.17 10.69
CA TYR A 170 -2.67 -3.07 12.14
C TYR A 170 -3.86 -2.18 12.54
N LEU A 171 -4.66 -2.65 13.48
CA LEU A 171 -5.66 -1.84 14.15
C LEU A 171 -5.12 -1.42 15.52
N PRO A 172 -4.99 -0.12 15.79
CA PRO A 172 -4.58 0.35 17.12
C PRO A 172 -5.64 -0.04 18.16
N GLY A 173 -5.19 -0.26 19.39
CA GLY A 173 -6.10 -0.48 20.52
C GLY A 173 -6.97 0.74 20.78
N LYS A 174 -8.14 0.51 21.39
CA LYS A 174 -9.09 1.60 21.69
C LYS A 174 -8.66 2.44 22.90
N THR A 175 -7.76 1.92 23.74
CA THR A 175 -7.26 2.56 24.96
C THR A 175 -5.75 2.32 25.07
N ASP A 176 -5.08 3.09 25.93
CA ASP A 176 -3.64 2.92 26.20
C ASP A 176 -3.28 1.56 26.83
N GLU A 177 -4.28 0.81 27.32
CA GLU A 177 -4.14 -0.54 27.89
C GLU A 177 -4.49 -1.66 26.89
N ASP A 178 -5.20 -1.35 25.80
CA ASP A 178 -5.54 -2.31 24.76
C ASP A 178 -4.38 -2.37 23.77
N ASN A 179 -3.67 -3.49 23.76
CA ASN A 179 -2.68 -3.72 22.70
C ASN A 179 -3.45 -3.83 21.38
N GLY A 180 -3.02 -3.06 20.37
CA GLY A 180 -3.61 -3.21 19.05
C GLY A 180 -3.33 -4.60 18.47
N ILE A 181 -3.98 -4.89 17.35
CA ILE A 181 -3.97 -6.21 16.73
C ILE A 181 -3.47 -6.11 15.29
N SER A 182 -2.52 -6.97 14.91
CA SER A 182 -2.12 -7.13 13.52
C SER A 182 -2.99 -8.18 12.83
N LEU A 183 -3.26 -7.94 11.55
CA LEU A 183 -3.98 -8.89 10.70
C LEU A 183 -3.18 -10.20 10.57
N GLY A 184 -3.81 -11.34 10.81
CA GLY A 184 -3.21 -12.66 10.61
C GLY A 184 -2.29 -13.15 11.73
N ASP A 185 -2.07 -12.36 12.79
CA ASP A 185 -1.36 -12.82 14.00
C ASP A 185 -2.21 -13.86 14.73
N ASP A 186 -3.49 -13.55 14.93
CA ASP A 186 -4.50 -14.41 15.55
C ASP A 186 -5.79 -14.43 14.73
N GLY A 187 -6.61 -15.47 14.97
CA GLY A 187 -7.93 -15.60 14.37
C GLY A 187 -8.86 -14.45 14.74
N LEU A 188 -9.47 -13.82 13.73
CA LEU A 188 -10.45 -12.76 13.93
C LEU A 188 -11.84 -13.38 14.17
N VAL A 189 -12.34 -13.34 15.40
CA VAL A 189 -13.70 -13.86 15.72
C VAL A 189 -14.72 -12.74 15.92
N ASP A 190 -14.25 -11.54 16.24
CA ASP A 190 -15.10 -10.38 16.49
C ASP A 190 -15.49 -9.67 15.18
N MET A 191 -16.79 -9.56 14.94
CA MET A 191 -17.32 -9.01 13.68
C MET A 191 -16.98 -7.52 13.49
N ASP A 192 -16.89 -6.75 14.57
CA ASP A 192 -16.53 -5.33 14.49
C ASP A 192 -15.06 -5.18 14.08
N ARG A 193 -14.15 -5.97 14.67
CA ARG A 193 -12.74 -6.05 14.25
C ARG A 193 -12.61 -6.52 12.81
N ILE A 194 -13.34 -7.55 12.39
CA ILE A 194 -13.34 -8.03 10.99
C ILE A 194 -13.72 -6.90 10.03
N ARG A 195 -14.83 -6.19 10.30
CA ARG A 195 -15.28 -5.06 9.47
C ARG A 195 -14.27 -3.91 9.46
N SER A 196 -13.62 -3.66 10.59
CA SER A 196 -12.59 -2.63 10.72
C SER A 196 -11.38 -2.95 9.86
N PHE A 197 -10.92 -4.20 9.86
CA PHE A 197 -9.87 -4.67 8.94
C PHE A 197 -10.31 -4.63 7.48
N GLN A 198 -11.51 -5.11 7.14
CA GLN A 198 -12.02 -5.04 5.77
C GLN A 198 -12.03 -3.60 5.24
N THR A 199 -12.46 -2.64 6.07
CA THR A 199 -12.47 -1.21 5.73
C THR A 199 -11.05 -0.66 5.59
N LEU A 200 -10.16 -0.98 6.53
CA LEU A 200 -8.76 -0.55 6.50
C LEU A 200 -8.06 -1.03 5.22
N ILE A 201 -8.19 -2.32 4.90
CA ILE A 201 -7.56 -2.95 3.74
C ILE A 201 -8.18 -2.42 2.44
N ALA A 202 -9.50 -2.26 2.36
CA ALA A 202 -10.15 -1.68 1.19
C ALA A 202 -9.66 -0.25 0.91
N ASN A 203 -9.58 0.59 1.95
CA ASN A 203 -9.09 1.97 1.83
C ASN A 203 -7.62 1.99 1.39
N TRP A 204 -6.78 1.14 2.00
CA TRP A 204 -5.39 1.01 1.60
C TRP A 204 -5.25 0.53 0.15
N TYR A 205 -6.04 -0.47 -0.26
CA TYR A 205 -6.03 -0.99 -1.62
C TYR A 205 -6.38 0.10 -2.64
N GLN A 206 -7.48 0.85 -2.42
CA GLN A 206 -7.86 1.93 -3.33
C GLN A 206 -6.78 3.02 -3.45
N LYS A 207 -6.05 3.30 -2.36
CA LYS A 207 -4.94 4.27 -2.36
C LYS A 207 -3.67 3.76 -3.05
N ASN A 208 -3.49 2.44 -3.16
CA ASN A 208 -2.20 1.84 -3.51
C ASN A 208 -2.22 0.84 -4.68
N LYS A 209 -3.38 0.48 -5.22
CA LYS A 209 -3.52 -0.51 -6.32
C LYS A 209 -2.72 -0.15 -7.58
N ASP A 210 -2.60 1.14 -7.87
CA ASP A 210 -1.90 1.64 -9.07
C ASP A 210 -0.47 2.11 -8.76
N LYS A 211 -0.03 1.98 -7.50
CA LYS A 211 1.32 2.38 -7.07
C LYS A 211 2.30 1.25 -7.22
N SER A 212 3.50 1.57 -7.66
CA SER A 212 4.65 0.68 -7.58
C SER A 212 5.01 0.35 -6.13
N LEU A 213 5.74 -0.76 -5.93
CA LEU A 213 6.28 -1.11 -4.62
C LEU A 213 7.14 0.03 -4.03
N GLU A 214 7.93 0.70 -4.88
CA GLU A 214 8.74 1.85 -4.50
C GLU A 214 7.89 2.98 -3.87
N GLU A 215 6.81 3.37 -4.54
CA GLU A 215 5.94 4.45 -4.05
C GLU A 215 5.25 4.08 -2.74
N ARG A 216 4.93 2.79 -2.55
CA ARG A 216 4.38 2.30 -1.29
C ARG A 216 5.41 2.35 -0.17
N MET A 217 6.64 1.85 -0.40
CA MET A 217 7.71 1.91 0.59
C MET A 217 8.06 3.35 1.00
N LEU A 218 8.02 4.29 0.06
CA LEU A 218 8.21 5.72 0.37
C LEU A 218 7.05 6.28 1.21
N SER A 219 5.80 5.86 0.94
CA SER A 219 4.64 6.21 1.76
C SER A 219 4.77 5.63 3.18
N ASP A 220 5.28 4.40 3.29
CA ASP A 220 5.37 3.67 4.54
C ASP A 220 6.41 4.25 5.51
N LEU A 221 7.31 5.14 5.06
CA LEU A 221 8.14 5.98 5.95
C LEU A 221 7.29 6.79 6.96
N GLN A 222 6.03 7.07 6.63
CA GLN A 222 5.09 7.82 7.46
C GLN A 222 3.92 6.97 7.96
N ASP A 223 4.02 5.65 7.86
CA ASP A 223 2.97 4.77 8.33
C ASP A 223 2.76 4.90 9.84
N GLY A 224 1.51 4.76 10.31
CA GLY A 224 1.20 4.81 11.73
C GLY A 224 1.80 3.64 12.51
N PHE A 225 1.96 2.49 11.85
CA PHE A 225 2.53 1.29 12.45
C PHE A 225 4.04 1.23 12.20
N ASP A 226 4.79 1.10 13.28
CA ASP A 226 6.26 1.12 13.26
C ASP A 226 6.87 0.00 12.43
N THR A 227 6.27 -1.20 12.45
CA THR A 227 6.76 -2.34 11.68
C THR A 227 6.81 -2.06 10.18
N ASN A 228 5.84 -1.32 9.64
CA ASN A 228 5.86 -0.91 8.23
C ASN A 228 6.96 0.13 7.97
N ARG A 229 7.16 1.08 8.90
CA ARG A 229 8.25 2.06 8.80
C ARG A 229 9.62 1.39 8.78
N PHE A 230 9.86 0.44 9.68
CA PHE A 230 11.11 -0.33 9.73
C PHE A 230 11.34 -1.15 8.45
N ALA A 231 10.31 -1.83 7.95
CA ALA A 231 10.39 -2.54 6.67
C ALA A 231 10.77 -1.59 5.52
N ALA A 232 10.18 -0.39 5.48
CA ALA A 232 10.52 0.63 4.50
C ALA A 232 11.97 1.10 4.60
N TYR A 233 12.49 1.37 5.81
CA TYR A 233 13.90 1.75 6.00
C TYR A 233 14.84 0.68 5.44
N TYR A 234 14.58 -0.58 5.77
CA TYR A 234 15.36 -1.71 5.30
C TYR A 234 15.34 -1.81 3.76
N TRP A 235 14.15 -1.83 3.16
CA TRP A 235 13.99 -1.96 1.71
C TRP A 235 14.67 -0.81 0.94
N LEU A 236 14.45 0.43 1.39
CA LEU A 236 15.05 1.62 0.77
C LEU A 236 16.58 1.60 0.89
N GLY A 237 17.12 1.15 2.01
CA GLY A 237 18.56 0.97 2.20
C GLY A 237 19.15 -0.11 1.28
N GLU A 238 18.53 -1.28 1.20
CA GLU A 238 18.99 -2.41 0.37
C GLU A 238 18.96 -2.11 -1.13
N SER A 239 18.08 -1.23 -1.58
CA SER A 239 18.05 -0.78 -2.98
C SER A 239 19.34 -0.06 -3.41
N LYS A 240 20.07 0.56 -2.46
CA LYS A 240 21.27 1.37 -2.69
C LYS A 240 21.09 2.53 -3.68
N LEU A 241 19.86 3.00 -3.89
CA LEU A 241 19.57 4.08 -4.83
C LEU A 241 19.67 5.46 -4.17
N GLU A 242 20.44 6.38 -4.76
CA GLU A 242 20.65 7.73 -4.22
C GLU A 242 19.34 8.53 -4.05
N LYS A 243 18.33 8.27 -4.89
CA LYS A 243 17.04 8.98 -4.83
C LYS A 243 16.32 8.83 -3.49
N TYR A 244 16.57 7.76 -2.73
CA TYR A 244 15.95 7.54 -1.42
C TYR A 244 16.69 8.18 -0.25
N ARG A 245 17.87 8.76 -0.50
CA ARG A 245 18.65 9.47 0.51
C ARG A 245 17.84 10.57 1.17
N LEU A 246 17.25 11.48 0.39
CA LEU A 246 16.53 12.64 0.94
C LEU A 246 15.29 12.27 1.78
N PRO A 247 14.42 11.34 1.34
CA PRO A 247 13.34 10.82 2.17
C PRO A 247 13.81 10.32 3.56
N LEU A 248 14.86 9.49 3.61
CA LEU A 248 15.42 8.99 4.87
C LEU A 248 16.00 10.11 5.74
N GLU A 249 16.74 11.05 5.15
CA GLU A 249 17.26 12.22 5.88
C GLU A 249 16.13 13.08 6.47
N ASN A 250 15.02 13.23 5.75
CA ASN A 250 13.86 13.96 6.23
C ASN A 250 13.16 13.23 7.36
N LYS A 251 13.04 11.90 7.28
CA LYS A 251 12.51 11.10 8.39
C LYS A 251 13.34 11.27 9.66
N ILE A 252 14.67 11.23 9.58
CA ILE A 252 15.54 11.50 10.74
C ILE A 252 15.27 12.89 11.33
N LYS A 253 15.12 13.93 10.49
CA LYS A 253 14.82 15.29 10.97
C LYS A 253 13.47 15.36 11.71
N GLU A 254 12.49 14.57 11.29
CA GLU A 254 11.20 14.47 11.99
C GLU A 254 11.32 13.72 13.30
N LEU A 255 12.08 12.63 13.35
CA LEU A 255 12.34 11.87 14.57
C LEU A 255 13.04 12.71 15.65
N PHE A 256 13.82 13.72 15.25
CA PHE A 256 14.41 14.70 16.17
C PHE A 256 13.40 15.68 16.79
N LYS A 257 12.14 15.71 16.35
CA LYS A 257 11.10 16.59 16.91
C LYS A 257 10.43 15.94 18.12
N GLY A 258 10.13 16.76 19.13
CA GLY A 258 9.49 16.36 20.37
C GLY A 258 10.36 15.43 21.22
N ASP A 259 9.76 14.81 22.24
CA ASP A 259 10.50 14.00 23.21
C ASP A 259 11.07 12.72 22.57
N SER A 260 12.27 12.33 23.01
CA SER A 260 13.00 11.16 22.50
C SER A 260 12.66 9.92 23.32
N GLY A 261 11.83 9.03 22.75
CA GLY A 261 11.56 7.70 23.29
C GLY A 261 12.45 6.61 22.69
N ILE A 262 12.40 5.40 23.26
CA ILE A 262 13.16 4.22 22.80
C ILE A 262 12.85 3.91 21.33
N LEU A 263 11.56 3.86 20.95
CA LEU A 263 11.14 3.57 19.58
C LEU A 263 11.73 4.55 18.57
N LYS A 264 11.72 5.86 18.88
CA LYS A 264 12.32 6.88 18.00
C LYS A 264 13.82 6.67 17.81
N LYS A 265 14.54 6.27 18.86
CA LYS A 265 15.98 5.96 18.77
C LYS A 265 16.23 4.77 17.85
N SER A 266 15.46 3.70 17.99
CA SER A 266 15.54 2.54 17.09
C SER A 266 15.26 2.94 15.64
N GLU A 267 14.23 3.74 15.38
CA GLU A 267 13.94 4.25 14.02
C GLU A 267 15.08 5.11 13.46
N MET A 268 15.74 5.93 14.29
CA MET A 268 16.92 6.69 13.86
C MET A 268 18.08 5.76 13.48
N GLY A 269 18.31 4.70 14.26
CA GLY A 269 19.33 3.67 13.99
C GLY A 269 19.15 3.04 12.62
N ASP A 270 17.95 2.56 12.32
CA ASP A 270 17.65 1.91 11.05
C ASP A 270 17.68 2.88 9.86
N CYS A 271 17.24 4.13 10.06
CA CYS A 271 17.40 5.17 9.03
C CYS A 271 18.87 5.45 8.70
N VAL A 272 19.76 5.56 9.70
CA VAL A 272 21.18 5.80 9.43
C VAL A 272 21.87 4.58 8.82
N GLU A 273 21.46 3.37 9.20
CA GLU A 273 21.93 2.16 8.54
C GLU A 273 21.53 2.15 7.06
N ALA A 274 20.28 2.47 6.75
CA ALA A 274 19.80 2.58 5.37
C ALA A 274 20.59 3.62 4.57
N LEU A 275 20.87 4.80 5.15
CA LEU A 275 21.72 5.82 4.53
C LEU A 275 23.15 5.34 4.29
N ALA A 276 23.72 4.56 5.23
CA ALA A 276 25.04 3.97 5.08
C ALA A 276 25.08 2.89 3.99
N LYS A 277 24.01 2.11 3.80
CA LYS A 277 23.88 1.16 2.67
C LYS A 277 23.82 1.88 1.33
N ILE A 278 23.11 3.01 1.26
CA ILE A 278 23.11 3.90 0.08
C ILE A 278 24.51 4.49 -0.18
N GLY A 279 25.29 4.75 0.87
CA GLY A 279 26.72 5.07 0.76
C GLY A 279 27.03 6.49 0.28
N ASN A 280 26.06 7.39 0.29
CA ASN A 280 26.26 8.76 -0.19
C ASN A 280 26.88 9.65 0.91
N PRO A 281 28.09 10.19 0.73
CA PRO A 281 28.79 10.96 1.76
C PRO A 281 28.07 12.26 2.17
N LYS A 282 27.14 12.77 1.34
CA LYS A 282 26.33 13.95 1.69
C LYS A 282 25.48 13.72 2.95
N SER A 283 25.13 12.47 3.26
CA SER A 283 24.37 12.11 4.45
C SER A 283 25.18 12.17 5.75
N ALA A 284 26.51 12.27 5.68
CA ALA A 284 27.37 12.30 6.86
C ALA A 284 26.98 13.42 7.84
N LYS A 285 26.50 14.57 7.35
CA LYS A 285 26.05 15.66 8.23
C LYS A 285 24.87 15.27 9.12
N ILE A 286 23.86 14.56 8.59
CA ILE A 286 22.73 14.12 9.41
C ILE A 286 23.12 12.95 10.30
N VAL A 287 23.94 12.01 9.78
CA VAL A 287 24.40 10.85 10.57
C VAL A 287 25.23 11.32 11.77
N ARG A 288 26.08 12.35 11.62
CA ARG A 288 26.78 12.98 12.76
C ARG A 288 25.84 13.49 13.85
N LYS A 289 24.68 14.05 13.47
CA LYS A 289 23.69 14.51 14.46
C LYS A 289 23.14 13.33 15.25
N VAL A 290 22.86 12.21 14.57
CA VAL A 290 22.40 10.97 15.22
C VAL A 290 23.50 10.40 16.11
N THR A 291 24.74 10.30 15.67
CA THR A 291 25.84 9.81 16.53
C THR A 291 26.03 10.69 17.77
N SER A 292 25.91 12.02 17.65
CA SER A 292 25.95 12.92 18.81
C SER A 292 24.78 12.70 19.76
N HIS A 293 23.57 12.47 19.24
CA HIS A 293 22.38 12.14 20.04
C HIS A 293 22.55 10.86 20.85
N PHE A 294 23.05 9.79 20.21
CA PHE A 294 23.34 8.53 20.91
C PHE A 294 24.47 8.68 21.93
N SER A 295 25.52 9.44 21.61
CA SER A 295 26.61 9.73 22.54
C SER A 295 26.12 10.54 23.76
N TYR A 296 25.22 11.48 23.54
CA TYR A 296 24.55 12.21 24.61
C TYR A 296 23.68 11.29 25.47
N GLY A 297 23.03 10.30 24.86
CA GLY A 297 22.34 9.22 25.58
C GLY A 297 23.25 8.50 26.57
N ILE A 298 24.48 8.14 26.16
CA ILE A 298 25.47 7.53 27.06
C ILE A 298 25.86 8.49 28.19
N TYR A 299 26.10 9.77 27.88
CA TYR A 299 26.36 10.78 28.90
C TYR A 299 25.23 10.86 29.92
N MET A 300 23.97 10.96 29.47
CA MET A 300 22.81 11.04 30.35
C MET A 300 22.62 9.80 31.23
N THR A 301 23.06 8.62 30.80
CA THR A 301 23.04 7.41 31.63
C THR A 301 23.97 7.53 32.84
N TYR A 302 25.17 8.09 32.66
CA TYR A 302 26.20 8.12 33.72
C TYR A 302 26.31 9.46 34.45
N ARG A 303 25.72 10.52 33.90
CA ARG A 303 25.82 11.90 34.40
C ARG A 303 24.49 12.63 34.44
N SER A 304 23.37 11.90 34.54
CA SER A 304 22.04 12.51 34.67
C SER A 304 21.98 13.56 35.80
N GLU A 305 22.67 13.29 36.92
CA GLU A 305 22.68 14.15 38.11
C GLU A 305 23.39 15.48 37.85
N GLU A 306 24.37 15.53 36.95
CA GLU A 306 25.02 16.78 36.53
C GLU A 306 24.02 17.71 35.81
N GLU A 307 22.95 17.15 35.25
CA GLU A 307 21.85 17.87 34.57
C GLU A 307 20.59 17.96 35.44
N GLY A 308 20.67 17.62 36.74
CA GLY A 308 19.53 17.63 37.66
C GLY A 308 18.46 16.55 37.36
N ASN A 309 18.82 15.51 36.62
CA ASN A 309 17.93 14.41 36.23
C ASN A 309 18.22 13.13 37.01
N SER A 310 17.19 12.28 37.15
CA SER A 310 17.38 10.93 37.70
C SER A 310 18.23 10.07 36.76
N PRO A 311 19.05 9.14 37.30
CA PRO A 311 19.83 8.19 36.51
C PRO A 311 18.98 7.48 35.47
N GLY A 312 19.37 7.63 34.20
CA GLY A 312 18.72 6.91 33.11
C GLY A 312 19.20 5.46 33.07
N TYR A 313 18.28 4.51 32.86
CA TYR A 313 18.64 3.14 32.53
C TYR A 313 18.70 2.98 31.02
N SER A 314 19.84 2.57 30.47
CA SER A 314 19.92 2.25 29.04
C SER A 314 21.18 1.48 28.64
N ASN A 315 21.01 0.18 28.36
CA ASN A 315 22.00 -0.67 27.69
C ASN A 315 22.00 -0.44 26.16
N GLN A 316 22.31 0.78 25.72
CA GLN A 316 22.27 1.20 24.28
C GLN A 316 23.63 1.13 23.59
N ILE A 317 24.55 0.27 24.06
CA ILE A 317 25.89 0.17 23.47
C ILE A 317 25.84 -0.36 22.03
N SER A 318 25.07 -1.41 21.77
CA SER A 318 24.88 -1.92 20.41
C SER A 318 24.42 -0.83 19.43
N ASP A 319 23.37 -0.07 19.78
CA ASP A 319 22.82 0.97 18.92
C ASP A 319 23.83 2.12 18.69
N LEU A 320 24.56 2.53 19.74
CA LEU A 320 25.66 3.49 19.63
C LEU A 320 26.68 3.06 18.57
N PHE A 321 27.10 1.80 18.61
CA PHE A 321 28.06 1.27 17.65
C PHE A 321 27.47 1.14 16.24
N GLN A 322 26.19 0.79 16.10
CA GLN A 322 25.48 0.76 14.81
C GLN A 322 25.51 2.14 14.14
N VAL A 323 25.17 3.21 14.86
CA VAL A 323 25.15 4.56 14.28
C VAL A 323 26.55 5.09 13.95
N TYR A 324 27.57 4.75 14.75
CA TYR A 324 28.96 5.09 14.44
C TYR A 324 29.52 4.27 13.26
N GLN A 325 29.11 3.01 13.11
CA GLN A 325 29.46 2.21 11.93
C GLN A 325 28.87 2.83 10.67
N ALA A 326 27.63 3.33 10.72
CA ALA A 326 27.02 4.06 9.61
C ALA A 326 27.87 5.29 9.22
N LEU A 327 28.34 6.07 10.19
CA LEU A 327 29.24 7.20 9.94
C LEU A 327 30.58 6.75 9.32
N ALA A 328 31.14 5.65 9.79
CA ALA A 328 32.37 5.08 9.24
C ALA A 328 32.22 4.65 7.78
N LYS A 329 31.11 3.97 7.44
CA LYS A 329 30.75 3.57 6.06
C LYS A 329 30.59 4.76 5.11
N LEU A 330 30.25 5.93 5.62
CA LEU A 330 30.19 7.18 4.87
C LEU A 330 31.55 7.90 4.74
N GLY A 331 32.66 7.22 5.06
CA GLY A 331 34.03 7.74 4.89
C GLY A 331 34.63 8.41 6.12
N HIS A 332 33.97 8.34 7.28
CA HIS A 332 34.39 9.05 8.50
C HIS A 332 34.87 8.10 9.63
N LYS A 333 35.53 6.99 9.28
CA LYS A 333 36.04 6.00 10.24
C LYS A 333 36.92 6.61 11.35
N LYS A 334 37.87 7.47 10.97
CA LYS A 334 38.79 8.10 11.95
C LYS A 334 38.01 8.93 12.99
N GLU A 335 37.04 9.70 12.52
CA GLU A 335 36.16 10.51 13.37
C GLU A 335 35.36 9.62 14.32
N ALA A 336 34.73 8.56 13.80
CA ALA A 336 33.97 7.61 14.61
C ALA A 336 34.81 6.96 15.72
N LEU A 337 36.02 6.49 15.38
CA LEU A 337 36.93 5.87 16.35
C LEU A 337 37.42 6.84 17.41
N VAL A 338 37.71 8.09 17.05
CA VAL A 338 38.10 9.12 18.04
C VAL A 338 36.97 9.31 19.05
N ARG A 339 35.73 9.48 18.59
CA ARG A 339 34.57 9.69 19.48
C ARG A 339 34.28 8.48 20.37
N LEU A 340 34.34 7.26 19.82
CA LEU A 340 34.15 6.05 20.62
C LEU A 340 35.24 5.88 21.69
N ASN A 341 36.50 6.24 21.38
CA ASN A 341 37.57 6.24 22.37
C ASN A 341 37.42 7.35 23.42
N GLU A 342 36.86 8.52 23.06
CA GLU A 342 36.50 9.56 24.04
C GLU A 342 35.44 9.04 25.03
N LEU A 343 34.40 8.35 24.55
CA LEU A 343 33.38 7.75 25.40
C LEU A 343 33.96 6.64 26.30
N LYS A 344 34.83 5.78 25.74
CA LYS A 344 35.57 4.78 26.52
C LYS A 344 36.33 5.43 27.68
N LYS A 345 37.12 6.46 27.40
CA LYS A 345 37.94 7.13 28.42
C LYS A 345 37.09 7.76 29.53
N LYS A 346 35.90 8.26 29.19
CA LYS A 346 35.04 8.97 30.13
C LYS A 346 34.17 8.06 30.98
N TYR A 347 33.62 6.99 30.41
CA TYR A 347 32.49 6.26 31.03
C TYR A 347 32.74 4.77 31.20
N LEU A 348 33.79 4.18 30.60
CA LEU A 348 33.96 2.71 30.65
C LEU A 348 34.02 2.18 32.08
N GLU A 349 34.77 2.82 32.97
CA GLU A 349 34.93 2.37 34.37
C GLU A 349 33.64 2.43 35.20
N GLU A 350 32.63 3.16 34.71
CA GLU A 350 31.34 3.37 35.37
C GLU A 350 30.25 2.44 34.82
N MET A 351 30.49 1.83 33.66
CA MET A 351 29.62 0.80 33.09
C MET A 351 29.67 -0.45 33.99
N ASP A 352 28.56 -1.19 34.08
CA ASP A 352 28.59 -2.52 34.70
C ASP A 352 29.45 -3.50 33.88
N GLY A 353 29.86 -4.62 34.49
CA GLY A 353 30.82 -5.54 33.89
C GLY A 353 30.39 -6.12 32.53
N ASP A 354 29.09 -6.37 32.33
CA ASP A 354 28.57 -6.89 31.06
C ASP A 354 28.57 -5.80 29.98
N THR A 355 28.13 -4.59 30.33
CA THR A 355 28.15 -3.42 29.45
C THR A 355 29.58 -3.03 29.05
N GLN A 356 30.54 -3.08 29.99
CA GLN A 356 31.96 -2.86 29.71
C GLN A 356 32.49 -3.84 28.67
N LYS A 357 32.18 -5.12 28.85
CA LYS A 357 32.60 -6.19 27.94
C LYS A 357 32.03 -5.96 26.55
N GLU A 358 30.73 -5.68 26.44
CA GLU A 358 30.08 -5.38 25.16
C GLU A 358 30.75 -4.17 24.47
N PHE A 359 31.01 -3.10 25.21
CA PHE A 359 31.64 -1.90 24.68
C PHE A 359 33.03 -2.20 24.10
N LEU A 360 33.88 -2.91 24.86
CA LEU A 360 35.24 -3.24 24.43
C LEU A 360 35.26 -4.19 23.23
N GLU A 361 34.36 -5.18 23.21
CA GLU A 361 34.21 -6.09 22.08
C GLU A 361 33.79 -5.35 20.81
N ASN A 362 32.81 -4.45 20.91
CA ASN A 362 32.36 -3.64 19.78
C ASN A 362 33.42 -2.61 19.34
N LEU A 363 34.19 -2.03 20.26
CA LEU A 363 35.32 -1.16 19.91
C LEU A 363 36.41 -1.89 19.13
N LYS A 364 36.75 -3.11 19.55
CA LYS A 364 37.71 -3.96 18.82
C LYS A 364 37.22 -4.33 17.42
N LYS A 365 35.90 -4.51 17.24
CA LYS A 365 35.29 -4.66 15.90
C LYS A 365 35.40 -3.35 15.11
N ALA A 366 35.18 -2.21 15.76
CA ALA A 366 35.21 -0.89 15.12
C ALA A 366 36.57 -0.50 14.56
N GLU A 367 37.66 -0.89 15.23
CA GLU A 367 39.03 -0.69 14.73
C GLU A 367 39.25 -1.30 13.34
N LYS A 368 38.47 -2.35 12.99
CA LYS A 368 38.54 -3.07 11.71
C LYS A 368 37.59 -2.56 10.62
N TRP A 369 36.78 -1.52 10.89
CA TRP A 369 35.82 -0.97 9.92
C TRP A 369 36.43 -0.50 8.61
#